data_AF-A0A954XKC3-F1
#
_entry.id   AF-A0A954XKC3-F1
#
_cell.length_a   1.000
_cell.length_b   1.000
_cell.length_c   1.000
_cell.angle_alpha   90.00
_cell.angle_beta   90.00
_cell.angle_gamma   90.00
#
_symmetry.space_group_name_H-M   'P 1'
#
loop_
_entity.id
_entity.type
_entity.pdbx_description
1 polymer ?
#
loop_
_entity_poly.entity_id
_entity_poly.type
_entity_poly.pdbx_seq_one_letter_code
_entity_poly.pdbx_strand_id
1 'polypeptide(L)'
;MSFKQILRSSTVAILFSFNSTLLEAGEIVGYTPYAGINSVAGVAITPPVAPNNDDVAGISPNDLWVTQKHYVTVGAVDIVFDVVPTGGVTEYSIREGVDNSTGLDWSSYVIQLGFGVGAGFVPTSAGDGLDFDASSFNSPPDFTTFFSTVDEYENVLVAYGGLMPNGAFSIPYFRFSIDVPDTFSSFTLRQFPVAAVPEPASAGLALVAGVGTCGVLWRRRRGQ
;
A
#
# COMPACT_ATOMS: atom_id res chain seq x y z
N MET A 1 68.21 -54.28 -25.11
CA MET A 1 67.44 -53.63 -24.03
C MET A 1 67.03 -52.24 -24.50
N SER A 2 65.75 -51.88 -24.46
CA SER A 2 65.26 -50.49 -24.62
C SER A 2 63.80 -50.42 -24.21
N PHE A 3 63.53 -50.01 -22.96
CA PHE A 3 62.17 -49.80 -22.45
C PHE A 3 61.74 -48.36 -22.73
N LYS A 4 60.73 -48.15 -23.59
CA LYS A 4 60.09 -46.84 -23.74
C LYS A 4 58.98 -46.70 -22.70
N GLN A 5 59.18 -45.85 -21.70
CA GLN A 5 58.13 -45.50 -20.75
C GLN A 5 57.07 -44.63 -21.42
N ILE A 6 55.81 -45.01 -21.28
CA ILE A 6 54.66 -44.24 -21.75
C ILE A 6 54.17 -43.39 -20.58
N LEU A 7 54.35 -42.07 -20.67
CA LEU A 7 53.80 -41.14 -19.70
C LEU A 7 52.29 -40.96 -19.99
N ARG A 8 51.43 -41.36 -19.05
CA ARG A 8 49.99 -41.05 -19.10
C ARG A 8 49.71 -39.90 -18.13
N SER A 9 49.42 -38.71 -18.66
CA SER A 9 48.92 -37.59 -17.87
C SER A 9 47.45 -37.84 -17.50
N SER A 10 47.19 -38.14 -16.23
CA SER A 10 45.84 -38.24 -15.70
C SER A 10 45.33 -36.85 -15.31
N THR A 11 44.54 -36.23 -16.17
CA THR A 11 43.82 -34.98 -15.83
C THR A 11 42.71 -35.29 -14.83
N VAL A 12 42.90 -34.89 -13.57
CA VAL A 12 41.84 -34.94 -12.56
C VAL A 12 40.92 -33.74 -12.76
N ALA A 13 39.74 -33.97 -13.32
CA ALA A 13 38.69 -32.96 -13.38
C ALA A 13 38.03 -32.83 -12.00
N ILE A 14 38.31 -31.75 -11.28
CA ILE A 14 37.60 -31.41 -10.04
C ILE A 14 36.25 -30.82 -10.44
N LEU A 15 35.18 -31.61 -10.29
CA LEU A 15 33.82 -31.14 -10.46
C LEU A 15 33.43 -30.31 -9.24
N PHE A 16 33.50 -28.98 -9.36
CA PHE A 16 32.89 -28.09 -8.37
C PHE A 16 31.38 -28.15 -8.54
N SER A 17 30.72 -28.97 -7.74
CA SER A 17 29.28 -28.88 -7.53
C SER A 17 28.98 -27.60 -6.77
N PHE A 18 28.66 -26.54 -7.50
CA PHE A 18 27.95 -25.40 -6.93
C PHE A 18 26.59 -25.91 -6.47
N ASN A 19 26.42 -26.08 -5.16
CA ASN A 19 25.08 -26.08 -4.60
C ASN A 19 24.55 -24.67 -4.83
N SER A 20 23.71 -24.50 -5.85
CA SER A 20 22.75 -23.41 -5.85
C SER A 20 21.83 -23.65 -4.65
N THR A 21 22.18 -23.04 -3.53
CA THR A 21 21.16 -22.68 -2.55
C THR A 21 20.11 -21.92 -3.35
N LEU A 22 18.86 -22.41 -3.32
CA LEU A 22 17.75 -21.61 -3.77
C LEU A 22 17.80 -20.36 -2.88
N LEU A 23 18.19 -19.24 -3.48
CA LEU A 23 17.72 -17.95 -3.01
C LEU A 23 16.23 -18.02 -3.31
N GLU A 24 15.47 -18.25 -2.27
CA GLU A 24 14.00 -18.34 -2.26
C GLU A 24 13.55 -16.95 -1.66
N ALA A 25 12.32 -16.59 -1.27
CA ALA A 25 11.85 -15.17 -1.22
C ALA A 25 11.26 -14.59 0.11
N GLY A 26 10.27 -13.69 0.08
CA GLY A 26 9.47 -13.33 1.28
C GLY A 26 8.06 -13.86 1.14
N GLU A 27 7.51 -14.62 2.11
CA GLU A 27 6.12 -15.12 1.99
C GLU A 27 5.23 -14.66 3.13
N ILE A 28 4.18 -13.88 2.80
CA ILE A 28 3.07 -13.58 3.70
C ILE A 28 2.26 -14.86 3.93
N VAL A 29 2.16 -15.30 5.18
CA VAL A 29 1.39 -16.49 5.61
C VAL A 29 0.25 -16.18 6.58
N GLY A 30 0.24 -14.98 7.16
CA GLY A 30 -0.73 -14.58 8.18
C GLY A 30 -1.25 -13.16 8.00
N TYR A 31 -2.43 -12.90 8.57
CA TYR A 31 -3.13 -11.62 8.52
C TYR A 31 -3.88 -11.43 9.84
N THR A 32 -3.53 -10.38 10.59
CA THR A 32 -4.24 -10.01 11.82
C THR A 32 -4.57 -8.51 11.82
N PRO A 33 -5.86 -8.12 11.73
CA PRO A 33 -6.29 -6.72 11.75
C PRO A 33 -6.50 -6.20 13.17
N TYR A 34 -6.16 -4.93 13.41
CA TYR A 34 -6.28 -4.23 14.69
C TYR A 34 -6.87 -2.83 14.52
N ALA A 35 -7.88 -2.51 15.36
CA ALA A 35 -8.51 -1.19 15.49
C ALA A 35 -9.06 -0.58 14.16
N GLY A 36 -9.63 0.63 14.25
CA GLY A 36 -10.10 1.45 13.10
C GLY A 36 -11.34 0.95 12.34
N ILE A 37 -11.53 -0.35 12.23
CA ILE A 37 -12.62 -1.04 11.51
C ILE A 37 -13.48 -1.86 12.45
N ASN A 38 -14.76 -1.99 12.09
CA ASN A 38 -15.73 -2.84 12.78
C ASN A 38 -15.66 -4.30 12.30
N SER A 39 -15.27 -4.52 11.05
CA SER A 39 -15.03 -5.85 10.50
C SER A 39 -14.06 -5.85 9.32
N VAL A 40 -13.35 -6.97 9.17
CA VAL A 40 -12.80 -7.44 7.88
C VAL A 40 -13.67 -8.62 7.43
N ALA A 41 -14.01 -8.67 6.15
CA ALA A 41 -14.64 -9.84 5.54
C ALA A 41 -13.86 -10.28 4.31
N GLY A 42 -13.68 -11.60 4.17
CA GLY A 42 -12.95 -12.23 3.06
C GLY A 42 -11.48 -11.82 2.98
N VAL A 43 -10.57 -12.66 3.50
CA VAL A 43 -9.13 -12.51 3.26
C VAL A 43 -8.66 -13.75 2.52
N ALA A 44 -8.07 -13.55 1.35
CA ALA A 44 -7.41 -14.58 0.56
C ALA A 44 -5.92 -14.23 0.47
N ILE A 45 -5.11 -14.97 1.22
CA ILE A 45 -3.67 -15.06 1.01
C ILE A 45 -3.45 -16.35 0.23
N THR A 46 -2.98 -16.24 -1.01
CA THR A 46 -2.47 -17.38 -1.76
C THR A 46 -0.95 -17.43 -1.65
N PRO A 47 -0.34 -18.62 -1.48
CA PRO A 47 1.11 -18.76 -1.60
C PRO A 47 1.60 -18.16 -2.92
N PRO A 48 2.77 -17.49 -2.93
CA PRO A 48 3.27 -16.79 -4.10
C PRO A 48 3.49 -17.78 -5.26
N VAL A 49 2.97 -17.44 -6.43
CA VAL A 49 3.12 -18.23 -7.67
C VAL A 49 4.44 -17.91 -8.38
N ALA A 50 5.03 -16.75 -8.07
CA ALA A 50 6.36 -16.35 -8.49
C ALA A 50 7.08 -15.68 -7.30
N PRO A 51 7.61 -16.43 -6.34
CA PRO A 51 8.53 -15.88 -5.33
C PRO A 51 9.80 -15.34 -6.00
N ASN A 52 10.48 -14.37 -5.37
CA ASN A 52 11.68 -13.67 -5.90
C ASN A 52 11.42 -12.86 -7.16
N ASN A 53 10.32 -12.13 -7.13
CA ASN A 53 9.86 -11.26 -8.19
C ASN A 53 9.89 -9.79 -7.75
N ASP A 54 10.98 -9.37 -7.10
CA ASP A 54 11.27 -7.96 -6.81
C ASP A 54 11.14 -7.08 -8.08
N ASP A 55 10.59 -5.86 -7.97
CA ASP A 55 10.36 -4.89 -9.07
C ASP A 55 9.58 -5.45 -10.32
N VAL A 56 8.47 -6.23 -10.22
CA VAL A 56 7.76 -6.69 -11.46
C VAL A 56 6.94 -5.61 -12.14
N ALA A 57 7.45 -5.10 -13.28
CA ALA A 57 6.73 -4.23 -14.22
C ALA A 57 5.23 -4.57 -14.42
N GLY A 58 4.35 -3.89 -13.66
CA GLY A 58 2.91 -3.76 -13.91
C GLY A 58 1.99 -4.20 -12.76
N ILE A 59 1.72 -5.50 -12.66
CA ILE A 59 0.91 -6.09 -11.58
C ILE A 59 1.57 -7.43 -11.23
N SER A 60 2.11 -7.53 -10.01
CA SER A 60 2.63 -8.79 -9.50
C SER A 60 1.62 -9.94 -9.63
N PRO A 61 2.06 -11.15 -10.04
CA PRO A 61 1.20 -12.33 -10.06
C PRO A 61 0.91 -12.90 -8.67
N ASN A 62 1.60 -12.44 -7.62
CA ASN A 62 1.35 -12.82 -6.23
C ASN A 62 0.26 -11.90 -5.66
N ASP A 63 -0.97 -12.41 -5.59
CA ASP A 63 -2.14 -11.62 -5.22
C ASP A 63 -2.52 -11.80 -3.75
N LEU A 64 -2.79 -10.70 -3.06
CA LEU A 64 -3.36 -10.70 -1.72
C LEU A 64 -4.67 -9.91 -1.74
N TRP A 65 -5.79 -10.57 -1.48
CA TRP A 65 -7.10 -9.96 -1.62
C TRP A 65 -7.85 -9.86 -0.28
N VAL A 66 -8.15 -8.63 0.12
CA VAL A 66 -9.07 -8.30 1.22
C VAL A 66 -10.39 -7.83 0.61
N THR A 67 -11.44 -8.65 0.72
CA THR A 67 -12.74 -8.38 0.07
C THR A 67 -13.44 -7.17 0.66
N GLN A 68 -13.38 -6.94 1.97
CA GLN A 68 -13.96 -5.77 2.63
C GLN A 68 -13.26 -5.41 3.94
N LYS A 69 -13.00 -4.11 4.14
CA LYS A 69 -12.72 -3.46 5.42
C LYS A 69 -13.79 -2.42 5.68
N HIS A 70 -14.55 -2.59 6.75
CA HIS A 70 -15.72 -1.76 7.08
C HIS A 70 -15.39 -0.76 8.19
N TYR A 71 -15.18 0.49 7.81
CA TYR A 71 -14.83 1.59 8.70
C TYR A 71 -16.10 2.24 9.28
N VAL A 72 -16.24 2.24 10.60
CA VAL A 72 -17.34 2.92 11.33
C VAL A 72 -16.90 4.18 12.07
N THR A 73 -15.58 4.42 12.10
CA THR A 73 -14.94 5.60 12.69
C THR A 73 -13.77 6.02 11.82
N VAL A 74 -13.47 7.32 11.77
CA VAL A 74 -12.22 7.82 11.18
C VAL A 74 -11.08 7.53 12.16
N GLY A 75 -10.13 6.69 11.75
CA GLY A 75 -9.00 6.26 12.57
C GLY A 75 -8.11 5.25 11.85
N ALA A 76 -6.97 4.93 12.46
CA ALA A 76 -6.03 3.96 11.91
C ALA A 76 -6.49 2.52 12.12
N VAL A 77 -6.35 1.73 11.06
CA VAL A 77 -6.37 0.28 11.03
C VAL A 77 -4.94 -0.18 10.85
N ASP A 78 -4.50 -1.12 11.68
CA ASP A 78 -3.21 -1.77 11.52
C ASP A 78 -3.44 -3.21 11.10
N ILE A 79 -2.83 -3.63 10.00
CA ILE A 79 -2.86 -5.01 9.53
C ILE A 79 -1.46 -5.58 9.74
N VAL A 80 -1.32 -6.51 10.68
CA VAL A 80 -0.07 -7.25 10.85
C VAL A 80 -0.08 -8.42 9.88
N PHE A 81 0.94 -8.48 9.02
CA PHE A 81 1.23 -9.62 8.18
C PHE A 81 2.33 -10.45 8.83
N ASP A 82 2.09 -11.75 8.99
CA ASP A 82 3.13 -12.69 9.39
C ASP A 82 3.89 -13.13 8.14
N VAL A 83 5.23 -13.05 8.18
CA VAL A 83 6.11 -13.39 7.07
C VAL A 83 6.98 -14.57 7.47
N VAL A 84 7.01 -15.62 6.64
CA VAL A 84 8.07 -16.63 6.74
C VAL A 84 9.24 -16.20 5.86
N PRO A 85 10.49 -16.24 6.38
CA PRO A 85 11.67 -16.10 5.55
C PRO A 85 11.64 -17.21 4.52
N THR A 86 11.45 -16.82 3.28
CA THR A 86 11.50 -17.71 2.14
C THR A 86 12.88 -17.58 1.45
N GLY A 87 13.69 -16.52 1.72
CA GLY A 87 15.10 -16.31 1.33
C GLY A 87 15.51 -15.02 0.55
N GLY A 88 14.61 -14.03 0.38
CA GLY A 88 14.75 -12.92 -0.60
C GLY A 88 13.57 -11.93 -0.57
N VAL A 89 13.25 -11.26 -1.68
CA VAL A 89 12.16 -10.25 -1.80
C VAL A 89 11.04 -10.72 -2.74
N THR A 90 9.79 -10.64 -2.30
CA THR A 90 8.60 -10.95 -3.14
C THR A 90 7.71 -9.72 -3.27
N GLU A 91 7.44 -9.27 -4.49
CA GLU A 91 6.40 -8.28 -4.75
C GLU A 91 5.01 -8.94 -4.66
N TYR A 92 4.09 -8.33 -3.92
CA TYR A 92 2.68 -8.70 -3.80
C TYR A 92 1.76 -7.61 -4.35
N SER A 93 0.88 -7.95 -5.31
CA SER A 93 -0.25 -7.10 -5.70
C SER A 93 -1.35 -7.22 -4.64
N ILE A 94 -1.52 -6.21 -3.81
CA ILE A 94 -2.59 -6.14 -2.82
C ILE A 94 -3.84 -5.51 -3.43
N ARG A 95 -5.01 -6.12 -3.18
CA ARG A 95 -6.33 -5.62 -3.60
C ARG A 95 -7.26 -5.52 -2.41
N GLU A 96 -7.88 -4.38 -2.21
CA GLU A 96 -8.69 -4.11 -1.01
C GLU A 96 -10.03 -3.45 -1.31
N GLY A 97 -11.11 -4.09 -0.84
CA GLY A 97 -12.40 -3.45 -0.69
C GLY A 97 -12.45 -2.62 0.59
N VAL A 98 -12.76 -1.33 0.45
CA VAL A 98 -12.89 -0.37 1.54
C VAL A 98 -14.30 0.18 1.55
N ASP A 99 -14.96 0.09 2.71
CA ASP A 99 -16.31 0.61 2.98
C ASP A 99 -16.19 1.77 3.97
N ASN A 100 -16.61 2.96 3.54
CA ASN A 100 -16.74 4.13 4.38
C ASN A 100 -18.15 4.18 4.99
N SER A 101 -18.30 3.73 6.23
CA SER A 101 -19.51 3.89 7.03
C SER A 101 -19.27 4.77 8.27
N THR A 102 -18.34 5.73 8.17
CA THR A 102 -17.84 6.54 9.30
C THR A 102 -18.73 7.72 9.70
N GLY A 103 -19.77 8.00 8.92
CA GLY A 103 -20.60 9.20 9.04
C GLY A 103 -20.00 10.45 8.40
N LEU A 104 -18.80 10.36 7.81
CA LEU A 104 -18.07 11.47 7.18
C LEU A 104 -17.54 11.05 5.80
N ASP A 105 -17.55 11.97 4.84
CA ASP A 105 -16.85 11.78 3.57
C ASP A 105 -15.33 11.84 3.80
N TRP A 106 -14.53 11.18 2.97
CA TRP A 106 -13.07 11.20 3.06
C TRP A 106 -12.43 11.92 1.86
N SER A 107 -11.51 12.84 2.12
CA SER A 107 -10.77 13.58 1.09
C SER A 107 -9.41 12.96 0.73
N SER A 108 -8.94 12.00 1.54
CA SER A 108 -7.70 11.26 1.28
C SER A 108 -7.70 9.91 2.00
N TYR A 109 -6.88 8.98 1.52
CA TYR A 109 -6.58 7.69 2.15
C TYR A 109 -5.06 7.52 2.21
N VAL A 110 -4.54 7.20 3.40
CA VAL A 110 -3.10 7.08 3.65
C VAL A 110 -2.77 5.65 4.04
N ILE A 111 -1.69 5.11 3.50
CA ILE A 111 -1.14 3.79 3.78
C ILE A 111 0.33 3.94 4.18
N GLN A 112 0.79 3.24 5.20
CA GLN A 112 2.17 3.29 5.71
C GLN A 112 2.67 1.89 6.08
N LEU A 113 3.96 1.63 5.82
CA LEU A 113 4.64 0.42 6.28
C LEU A 113 5.40 0.68 7.59
N GLY A 114 5.46 -0.32 8.46
CA GLY A 114 6.10 -0.20 9.77
C GLY A 114 5.92 -1.43 10.65
N PHE A 115 6.05 -1.24 11.95
CA PHE A 115 6.00 -2.31 12.96
C PHE A 115 5.21 -1.87 14.19
N GLY A 116 4.55 -2.82 14.86
CA GLY A 116 3.72 -2.55 16.03
C GLY A 116 2.34 -1.98 15.68
N VAL A 117 1.48 -1.76 16.67
CA VAL A 117 0.07 -1.37 16.44
C VAL A 117 -0.40 -0.26 17.37
N GLY A 118 -1.46 0.44 16.98
CA GLY A 118 -2.07 1.55 17.70
C GLY A 118 -1.08 2.67 18.00
N ALA A 119 -1.02 3.08 19.26
CA ALA A 119 -0.05 4.08 19.74
C ALA A 119 1.41 3.56 19.78
N GLY A 120 1.64 2.25 19.60
CA GLY A 120 2.97 1.62 19.54
C GLY A 120 3.46 1.33 18.12
N PHE A 121 2.74 1.76 17.08
CA PHE A 121 3.21 1.66 15.69
C PHE A 121 4.37 2.61 15.44
N VAL A 122 5.40 2.12 14.76
CA VAL A 122 6.57 2.84 14.31
C VAL A 122 6.70 2.64 12.80
N PRO A 123 6.66 3.70 11.97
CA PRO A 123 6.92 3.58 10.53
C PRO A 123 8.30 2.95 10.28
N THR A 124 8.44 2.16 9.21
CA THR A 124 9.77 1.67 8.83
C THR A 124 10.61 2.78 8.18
N SER A 125 11.89 2.48 7.97
CA SER A 125 12.86 3.39 7.35
C SER A 125 13.25 2.90 5.96
N ALA A 126 13.31 3.84 5.01
CA ALA A 126 13.85 3.62 3.67
C ALA A 126 15.18 2.86 3.66
N GLY A 127 15.34 1.97 2.69
CA GLY A 127 16.51 1.12 2.44
C GLY A 127 16.47 -0.23 3.14
N ASP A 128 15.32 -0.66 3.68
CA ASP A 128 15.14 -1.95 4.35
C ASP A 128 14.54 -3.06 3.46
N GLY A 129 14.07 -2.70 2.26
CA GLY A 129 13.47 -3.59 1.26
C GLY A 129 12.00 -3.93 1.54
N LEU A 130 11.34 -3.22 2.46
CA LEU A 130 9.90 -3.32 2.72
C LEU A 130 9.22 -2.03 2.24
N ASP A 131 8.75 -2.04 1.00
CA ASP A 131 8.33 -0.82 0.32
C ASP A 131 7.17 -1.01 -0.68
N PHE A 132 6.74 0.09 -1.27
CA PHE A 132 5.73 0.17 -2.32
C PHE A 132 6.43 0.30 -3.69
N ASP A 133 7.06 -0.79 -4.17
CA ASP A 133 7.70 -0.88 -5.50
C ASP A 133 8.77 0.20 -5.74
N ALA A 134 9.61 0.43 -4.71
CA ALA A 134 10.72 1.35 -4.77
C ALA A 134 12.02 0.62 -5.15
N SER A 135 12.90 1.18 -5.98
CA SER A 135 12.92 2.56 -6.48
C SER A 135 12.39 2.74 -7.89
N SER A 136 11.82 1.67 -8.49
CA SER A 136 11.47 1.66 -9.91
C SER A 136 10.08 2.23 -10.21
N PHE A 137 9.13 2.12 -9.28
CA PHE A 137 7.75 2.62 -9.35
C PHE A 137 7.07 2.23 -10.68
N ASN A 138 7.19 0.95 -11.02
CA ASN A 138 6.77 0.32 -12.26
C ASN A 138 5.41 -0.42 -12.17
N SER A 139 4.87 -0.60 -10.97
CA SER A 139 3.59 -1.22 -10.60
C SER A 139 2.61 -0.20 -9.98
N PRO A 140 2.16 0.81 -10.75
CA PRO A 140 1.51 1.99 -10.19
C PRO A 140 0.20 1.68 -9.43
N PRO A 141 0.01 2.29 -8.25
CA PRO A 141 -1.17 2.11 -7.42
C PRO A 141 -2.42 2.70 -8.06
N ASP A 142 -3.57 2.12 -7.73
CA ASP A 142 -4.86 2.46 -8.32
C ASP A 142 -5.91 2.66 -7.24
N PHE A 143 -6.20 3.94 -7.00
CA PHE A 143 -7.23 4.44 -6.09
C PHE A 143 -8.32 5.20 -6.86
N THR A 144 -8.33 5.07 -8.20
CA THR A 144 -9.06 5.95 -9.15
C THR A 144 -10.59 5.91 -8.98
N THR A 145 -11.11 4.90 -8.29
CA THR A 145 -12.52 4.80 -7.85
C THR A 145 -12.99 6.03 -7.07
N PHE A 146 -12.12 6.66 -6.26
CA PHE A 146 -12.46 7.86 -5.47
C PHE A 146 -11.39 8.96 -5.44
N PHE A 147 -10.13 8.63 -5.73
CA PHE A 147 -8.98 9.53 -5.61
C PHE A 147 -8.22 9.58 -6.94
N SER A 148 -8.10 10.77 -7.52
CA SER A 148 -7.50 10.96 -8.85
C SER A 148 -5.96 11.01 -8.84
N THR A 149 -5.35 11.09 -7.66
CA THR A 149 -3.92 11.29 -7.49
C THR A 149 -3.43 10.42 -6.34
N VAL A 150 -2.25 9.84 -6.49
CA VAL A 150 -1.53 9.15 -5.43
C VAL A 150 -0.12 9.73 -5.42
N ASP A 151 0.30 10.24 -4.26
CA ASP A 151 1.73 10.47 -4.01
C ASP A 151 2.30 9.14 -3.47
N GLU A 152 3.30 8.62 -4.16
CA GLU A 152 3.94 7.34 -3.86
C GLU A 152 5.36 7.59 -3.33
N TYR A 153 5.66 7.00 -2.18
CA TYR A 153 6.95 7.00 -1.52
C TYR A 153 7.21 5.57 -1.03
N GLU A 154 8.49 5.21 -0.96
CA GLU A 154 8.99 3.91 -0.51
C GLU A 154 8.15 3.25 0.61
N ASN A 155 7.93 3.92 1.75
CA ASN A 155 7.15 3.34 2.86
C ASN A 155 5.79 4.01 3.10
N VAL A 156 5.30 4.86 2.19
CA VAL A 156 4.02 5.62 2.34
C VAL A 156 3.31 5.85 1.01
N LEU A 157 2.01 5.53 0.94
CA LEU A 157 1.11 5.99 -0.12
C LEU A 157 0.11 7.02 0.41
N VAL A 158 -0.15 8.08 -0.36
CA VAL A 158 -1.16 9.10 -0.06
C VAL A 158 -2.08 9.29 -1.27
N ALA A 159 -3.28 8.72 -1.23
CA ALA A 159 -4.30 8.91 -2.25
C ALA A 159 -5.16 10.14 -1.93
N TYR A 160 -5.39 11.04 -2.90
CA TYR A 160 -6.17 12.28 -2.76
C TYR A 160 -6.71 12.78 -4.12
N GLY A 161 -7.14 14.04 -4.18
CA GLY A 161 -7.66 14.66 -5.42
C GLY A 161 -9.11 14.31 -5.74
N GLY A 162 -9.83 13.73 -4.77
CA GLY A 162 -11.23 13.36 -4.92
C GLY A 162 -11.94 13.21 -3.57
N LEU A 163 -13.02 12.45 -3.55
CA LEU A 163 -13.86 12.27 -2.36
C LEU A 163 -14.42 10.84 -2.36
N MET A 164 -14.28 10.13 -1.25
CA MET A 164 -14.98 8.88 -0.97
C MET A 164 -16.16 9.17 -0.02
N PRO A 165 -17.41 9.19 -0.52
CA PRO A 165 -18.56 9.57 0.31
C PRO A 165 -18.83 8.59 1.45
N ASN A 166 -19.50 9.05 2.50
CA ASN A 166 -20.08 8.14 3.48
C ASN A 166 -21.18 7.26 2.84
N GLY A 167 -21.15 5.96 3.16
CA GLY A 167 -21.94 4.91 2.53
C GLY A 167 -21.33 4.35 1.24
N ALA A 168 -20.12 4.77 0.84
CA ALA A 168 -19.46 4.30 -0.38
C ALA A 168 -18.59 3.06 -0.13
N PHE A 169 -18.50 2.21 -1.16
CA PHE A 169 -17.62 1.03 -1.19
C PHE A 169 -16.74 1.06 -2.44
N SER A 170 -15.45 0.73 -2.32
CA SER A 170 -14.50 0.79 -3.43
C SER A 170 -14.69 -0.39 -4.40
N ILE A 171 -15.43 -0.14 -5.49
CA ILE A 171 -15.44 -0.99 -6.69
C ILE A 171 -15.19 -0.08 -7.92
N PRO A 172 -14.08 -0.24 -8.66
CA PRO A 172 -12.98 -1.19 -8.44
C PRO A 172 -12.31 -1.09 -7.06
N TYR A 173 -11.74 -2.20 -6.60
CA TYR A 173 -10.95 -2.27 -5.37
C TYR A 173 -9.72 -1.36 -5.48
N PHE A 174 -9.29 -0.81 -4.36
CA PHE A 174 -7.98 -0.17 -4.30
C PHE A 174 -6.90 -1.22 -4.53
N ARG A 175 -5.84 -0.85 -5.27
CA ARG A 175 -4.71 -1.73 -5.59
C ARG A 175 -3.39 -1.00 -5.39
N PHE A 176 -2.38 -1.71 -4.89
CA PHE A 176 -0.99 -1.26 -4.75
C PHE A 176 -0.09 -2.50 -4.62
N SER A 177 1.20 -2.35 -4.93
CA SER A 177 2.19 -3.41 -4.66
C SER A 177 2.79 -3.26 -3.26
N ILE A 178 3.31 -4.35 -2.68
CA ILE A 178 4.26 -4.31 -1.56
C ILE A 178 5.38 -5.29 -1.86
N ASP A 179 6.62 -4.84 -1.75
CA ASP A 179 7.80 -5.69 -1.72
C ASP A 179 8.07 -6.18 -0.30
N VAL A 180 8.17 -7.50 -0.15
CA VAL A 180 8.27 -8.17 1.16
C VAL A 180 9.61 -8.89 1.27
N PRO A 181 10.54 -8.41 2.11
CA PRO A 181 11.85 -9.03 2.29
C PRO A 181 11.81 -10.14 3.36
N ASP A 182 12.80 -11.03 3.35
CA ASP A 182 12.96 -12.12 4.32
C ASP A 182 13.55 -11.68 5.67
N THR A 183 13.95 -10.42 5.79
CA THR A 183 14.62 -9.82 6.95
C THR A 183 13.72 -9.67 8.18
N PHE A 184 12.40 -9.78 8.00
CA PHE A 184 11.40 -9.62 9.05
C PHE A 184 10.49 -10.86 9.16
N SER A 185 10.14 -11.25 10.39
CA SER A 185 9.11 -12.28 10.63
C SER A 185 7.67 -11.75 10.53
N SER A 186 7.52 -10.44 10.48
CA SER A 186 6.22 -9.76 10.41
C SER A 186 6.41 -8.27 10.15
N PHE A 187 5.48 -7.66 9.43
CA PHE A 187 5.38 -6.20 9.32
C PHE A 187 3.94 -5.73 9.52
N THR A 188 3.75 -4.42 9.60
CA THR A 188 2.44 -3.79 9.78
C THR A 188 2.15 -2.81 8.66
N LEU A 189 1.03 -3.04 7.97
CA LEU A 189 0.42 -2.12 7.03
C LEU A 189 -0.61 -1.27 7.79
N ARG A 190 -0.22 -0.04 8.14
CA ARG A 190 -1.11 0.96 8.73
C ARG A 190 -1.89 1.65 7.64
N GLN A 191 -3.20 1.83 7.84
CA GLN A 191 -4.07 2.55 6.92
C GLN A 191 -5.03 3.47 7.66
N PHE A 192 -5.28 4.66 7.13
CA PHE A 192 -6.29 5.56 7.68
C PHE A 192 -6.91 6.49 6.63
N PRO A 193 -8.23 6.71 6.68
CA PRO A 193 -8.87 7.77 5.95
C PRO A 193 -8.63 9.13 6.61
N VAL A 194 -8.60 10.18 5.80
CA VAL A 194 -8.66 11.57 6.24
C VAL A 194 -10.05 12.10 5.94
N ALA A 195 -10.80 12.47 6.99
CA ALA A 195 -12.11 13.08 6.85
C ALA A 195 -12.03 14.38 6.05
N ALA A 196 -12.93 14.54 5.09
CA ALA A 196 -13.12 15.80 4.40
C ALA A 196 -13.63 16.84 5.41
N VAL A 197 -12.81 17.85 5.70
CA VAL A 197 -13.21 18.96 6.58
C VAL A 197 -14.19 19.85 5.80
N PRO A 198 -15.46 20.02 6.24
CA PRO A 198 -16.38 20.92 5.57
C PRO A 198 -15.84 22.35 5.67
N GLU A 199 -15.61 23.02 4.52
CA GLU A 199 -15.05 24.38 4.51
C GLU A 199 -15.88 25.35 5.38
N PRO A 200 -15.32 25.90 6.46
CA PRO A 200 -16.03 26.87 7.27
C PRO A 200 -16.13 28.20 6.52
N ALA A 201 -17.35 28.72 6.40
CA ALA A 201 -17.67 30.11 6.05
C ALA A 201 -17.46 30.60 4.59
N SER A 202 -16.92 29.83 3.64
CA SER A 202 -16.86 30.23 2.22
C SER A 202 -18.24 30.64 1.66
N ALA A 203 -19.28 29.86 1.97
CA ALA A 203 -20.68 30.19 1.64
C ALA A 203 -21.23 31.39 2.42
N GLY A 204 -20.79 31.60 3.66
CA GLY A 204 -21.21 32.72 4.51
C GLY A 204 -20.68 34.06 4.00
N LEU A 205 -19.41 34.11 3.59
CA LEU A 205 -18.80 35.30 2.99
C LEU A 205 -19.45 35.67 1.65
N ALA A 206 -19.79 34.69 0.81
CA ALA A 206 -20.52 34.93 -0.44
C ALA A 206 -21.91 35.56 -0.19
N LEU A 207 -22.65 35.08 0.82
CA LEU A 207 -23.95 35.66 1.20
C LEU A 207 -23.82 37.09 1.75
N VAL A 208 -22.83 37.36 2.61
CA VAL A 208 -22.59 38.71 3.16
C VAL A 208 -22.15 39.69 2.05
N ALA A 209 -21.31 39.26 1.11
CA ALA A 209 -20.92 40.07 -0.05
C ALA A 209 -22.11 40.38 -0.99
N GLY A 210 -23.01 39.41 -1.21
CA GLY A 210 -24.24 39.59 -1.99
C GLY A 210 -25.23 40.57 -1.36
N VAL A 211 -25.45 40.49 -0.04
CA VAL A 211 -26.31 41.43 0.69
C VAL A 211 -25.69 42.83 0.75
N GLY A 212 -24.38 42.93 0.98
CA GLY A 212 -23.66 44.21 1.02
C GLY A 212 -23.73 44.99 -0.29
N THR A 213 -23.52 44.32 -1.42
CA THR A 213 -23.60 44.95 -2.75
C THR A 213 -25.03 45.40 -3.09
N CYS A 214 -26.05 44.60 -2.78
CA CYS A 214 -27.45 44.99 -2.95
C CYS A 214 -27.82 46.23 -2.09
N GLY A 215 -27.37 46.28 -0.82
CA GLY A 215 -27.63 47.42 0.08
C GLY A 215 -27.02 48.73 -0.41
N VAL A 216 -25.80 48.70 -0.95
CA VAL A 216 -25.14 49.89 -1.54
C VAL A 216 -25.85 50.38 -2.79
N LEU A 217 -26.28 49.48 -3.67
CA LEU A 217 -27.03 49.83 -4.89
C LEU A 217 -28.41 50.41 -4.58
N TRP A 218 -29.09 49.90 -3.55
CA TRP A 218 -30.41 50.41 -3.14
C TRP A 218 -30.34 51.83 -2.56
N ARG A 219 -29.32 52.13 -1.74
CA ARG A 219 -29.09 53.50 -1.22
C ARG A 219 -28.84 54.50 -2.35
N ARG A 220 -28.09 54.14 -3.39
CA ARG A 220 -27.82 55.01 -4.55
C ARG A 220 -29.08 55.37 -5.36
N ARG A 221 -30.13 54.55 -5.33
CA ARG A 221 -31.41 54.82 -6.03
C ARG A 221 -32.42 55.66 -5.23
N ARG A 222 -32.15 55.98 -3.97
CA ARG A 222 -33.02 56.81 -3.10
C ARG A 222 -32.45 58.19 -2.77
N GLY A 223 -31.30 58.54 -3.37
CA GLY A 223 -30.62 59.83 -3.21
C GLY A 223 -30.60 60.68 -4.49
N GLN A 224 -31.49 60.39 -5.43
CA GLN A 224 -31.85 61.19 -6.61
C GLN A 224 -33.36 61.42 -6.57
#